data_AF-E7GM85-F1
#
_entry.id   AF-E7GM85-F1
#
_cell.length_a   1.000
_cell.length_b   1.000
_cell.length_c   1.000
_cell.angle_alpha   90.00
_cell.angle_beta   90.00
_cell.angle_gamma   90.00
#
_symmetry.space_group_name_H-M   'P 1'
#
loop_
_entity.id
_entity.type
_entity.pdbx_description
1 polymer ?
#
loop_
_entity_poly.entity_id
_entity_poly.type
_entity_poly.pdbx_seq_one_letter_code
_entity_poly.pdbx_strand_id
1 'polypeptide(L)'
;MAEFQELIKNFDRIRDYMRQFYVYGFKVRGDYDVKSARTYDNEKRRIESWLSEYMVSEYTSKGKQVYINVDSRTIRQNPLYAAWKAKSFTGNDIMLHFFIPAQLYEKREGLSAGELGDRIAECYGVVFDSQTVRLKLKEYEEMGILGTVKKGKTLLYHLKPGLQEDSFLPLLTAVKFYQEGAPFGFIGSTILDRENSENDRFQFKHHFIVHTLEDGILFEILEAMREHRRIEFVNKSSRSGNESSMKGLPLKIFVSTRTGRRYICCYLENRRRFMNFRLDCISKVKMTSVCEDYAQWKAALQKNLGLCWGVSFGGTGRGEEISVKFYIDVEKESYILKRIYREGRGALVRKTGEHEYLYTGTFFDTNEMLSWLKTFTGRILDIQCRNRAVVAKVKRDLERMYEMYCGDEKDGVI
;
A
#
# COMPACT_ATOMS: atom_id res chain seq x y z
N MET A 1 -36.42 -7.59 6.18
CA MET A 1 -35.16 -7.98 5.48
C MET A 1 -34.32 -6.73 5.37
N ALA A 2 -33.04 -6.76 5.77
CA ALA A 2 -32.18 -5.58 5.61
C ALA A 2 -32.04 -5.27 4.11
N GLU A 3 -32.45 -4.07 3.72
CA GLU A 3 -32.33 -3.55 2.36
C GLU A 3 -30.85 -3.46 1.97
N PHE A 4 -30.54 -3.69 0.69
CA PHE A 4 -29.16 -3.65 0.21
C PHE A 4 -28.64 -2.21 0.31
N GLN A 5 -27.52 -2.03 1.02
CA GLN A 5 -26.86 -0.73 1.17
C GLN A 5 -25.50 -0.77 0.49
N GLU A 6 -25.32 0.12 -0.48
CA GLU A 6 -24.05 0.32 -1.16
C GLU A 6 -23.00 0.84 -0.18
N LEU A 7 -23.34 1.85 0.63
CA LEU A 7 -22.41 2.47 1.58
C LEU A 7 -21.84 1.49 2.62
N ILE A 8 -20.61 1.76 3.05
CA ILE A 8 -19.82 0.90 3.93
C ILE A 8 -19.48 1.55 5.26
N LYS A 9 -19.76 0.80 6.34
CA LYS A 9 -19.34 1.14 7.70
C LYS A 9 -17.88 0.76 7.98
N ASN A 10 -17.40 -0.34 7.39
CA ASN A 10 -16.07 -0.88 7.65
C ASN A 10 -15.36 -1.22 6.33
N PHE A 11 -14.25 -0.51 6.08
CA PHE A 11 -13.44 -0.66 4.87
C PHE A 11 -12.64 -1.98 4.83
N ASP A 12 -12.26 -2.56 5.98
CA ASP A 12 -11.44 -3.79 6.04
C ASP A 12 -12.08 -4.95 5.28
N ARG A 13 -13.42 -5.08 5.39
CA ARG A 13 -14.17 -6.14 4.72
C ARG A 13 -14.11 -5.98 3.20
N ILE A 14 -14.31 -4.76 2.71
CA ILE A 14 -14.29 -4.44 1.27
C ILE A 14 -12.90 -4.61 0.71
N ARG A 15 -11.89 -4.10 1.43
CA ARG A 15 -10.47 -4.24 1.08
C ARG A 15 -10.09 -5.69 0.79
N ASP A 16 -10.50 -6.64 1.64
CA ASP A 16 -10.19 -8.06 1.46
C ASP A 16 -10.83 -8.66 0.19
N TYR A 17 -12.04 -8.22 -0.20
CA TYR A 17 -12.69 -8.66 -1.44
C TYR A 17 -12.12 -7.96 -2.68
N MET A 18 -11.89 -6.64 -2.64
CA MET A 18 -11.27 -5.90 -3.75
C MET A 18 -9.87 -6.42 -4.07
N ARG A 19 -9.07 -6.76 -3.05
CA ARG A 19 -7.78 -7.44 -3.26
C ARG A 19 -7.97 -8.77 -3.98
N GLN A 20 -9.01 -9.53 -3.64
CA GLN A 20 -9.27 -10.80 -4.32
C GLN A 20 -9.70 -10.62 -5.78
N PHE A 21 -10.57 -9.67 -6.07
CA PHE A 21 -11.00 -9.41 -7.44
C PHE A 21 -9.92 -8.75 -8.31
N TYR A 22 -9.08 -7.88 -7.77
CA TYR A 22 -8.05 -7.18 -8.53
C TYR A 22 -6.70 -7.90 -8.57
N VAL A 23 -6.19 -8.34 -7.40
CA VAL A 23 -4.83 -8.88 -7.27
C VAL A 23 -4.78 -10.36 -7.63
N TYR A 24 -5.81 -11.11 -7.26
CA TYR A 24 -5.82 -12.56 -7.46
C TYR A 24 -6.58 -12.99 -8.71
N GLY A 25 -7.68 -12.33 -9.10
CA GLY A 25 -8.33 -12.40 -10.43
C GLY A 25 -8.88 -13.76 -10.90
N PHE A 26 -8.39 -14.88 -10.36
CA PHE A 26 -8.61 -16.25 -10.81
C PHE A 26 -9.47 -17.08 -9.85
N LYS A 27 -10.15 -16.41 -8.91
CA LYS A 27 -11.01 -17.07 -7.93
C LYS A 27 -12.44 -17.16 -8.42
N VAL A 28 -13.03 -18.36 -8.33
CA VAL A 28 -14.46 -18.57 -8.54
C VAL A 28 -15.21 -18.46 -7.22
N ARG A 29 -16.54 -18.34 -7.26
CA ARG A 29 -17.41 -18.20 -6.07
C ARG A 29 -17.11 -19.23 -4.97
N GLY A 30 -16.76 -20.46 -5.37
CA GLY A 30 -16.44 -21.56 -4.45
C GLY A 30 -15.10 -21.44 -3.72
N ASP A 31 -14.16 -20.61 -4.20
CA ASP A 31 -12.83 -20.45 -3.60
C ASP A 31 -12.81 -19.45 -2.43
N TYR A 32 -13.98 -18.97 -2.01
CA TYR A 32 -14.15 -17.97 -0.95
C TYR A 32 -14.63 -18.66 0.34
N ASP A 33 -13.74 -19.43 0.96
CA ASP A 33 -14.07 -20.29 2.12
C ASP A 33 -14.28 -19.54 3.45
N VAL A 34 -13.98 -18.23 3.49
CA VAL A 34 -13.94 -17.48 4.75
C VAL A 34 -15.33 -17.06 5.23
N LYS A 35 -16.34 -16.97 4.34
CA LYS A 35 -17.71 -16.50 4.68
C LYS A 35 -18.78 -17.15 3.81
N SER A 36 -20.03 -17.08 4.24
CA SER A 36 -21.18 -17.63 3.49
C SER A 36 -21.28 -17.07 2.06
N ALA A 37 -21.80 -17.86 1.12
CA ALA A 37 -22.01 -17.45 -0.26
C ALA A 37 -22.84 -16.16 -0.40
N ARG A 38 -23.82 -15.95 0.49
CA ARG A 38 -24.62 -14.70 0.55
C ARG A 38 -23.77 -13.47 0.88
N THR A 39 -22.76 -13.62 1.73
CA THR A 39 -21.83 -12.54 2.07
C THR A 39 -21.02 -12.16 0.85
N TYR A 40 -20.48 -13.15 0.12
CA TYR A 40 -19.77 -12.93 -1.13
C TYR A 40 -20.65 -12.18 -2.15
N ASP A 41 -21.87 -12.65 -2.39
CA ASP A 41 -22.76 -12.04 -3.38
C ASP A 41 -23.10 -10.58 -3.03
N ASN A 42 -23.29 -10.26 -1.74
CA ASN A 42 -23.54 -8.90 -1.29
C ASN A 42 -22.33 -7.99 -1.47
N GLU A 43 -21.12 -8.43 -1.11
CA GLU A 43 -19.91 -7.61 -1.30
C GLU A 43 -19.56 -7.46 -2.78
N LYS A 44 -19.80 -8.50 -3.59
CA LYS A 44 -19.68 -8.42 -5.05
C LYS A 44 -20.64 -7.36 -5.61
N ARG A 45 -21.93 -7.42 -5.28
CA ARG A 45 -22.93 -6.43 -5.75
C ARG A 45 -22.56 -4.99 -5.36
N ARG A 46 -22.00 -4.83 -4.17
CA ARG A 46 -21.54 -3.53 -3.69
C ARG A 46 -20.31 -3.02 -4.43
N ILE A 47 -19.35 -3.88 -4.72
CA ILE A 47 -18.19 -3.48 -5.53
C ILE A 47 -18.63 -3.20 -6.97
N GLU A 48 -19.58 -3.98 -7.51
CA GLU A 48 -20.20 -3.75 -8.82
C GLU A 48 -20.92 -2.40 -8.90
N SER A 49 -21.54 -1.90 -7.83
CA SER A 49 -22.22 -0.59 -7.88
C SER A 49 -21.25 0.59 -8.07
N TRP A 50 -19.96 0.42 -7.73
CA TRP A 50 -18.95 1.48 -7.88
C TRP A 50 -17.98 1.25 -9.04
N LEU A 51 -17.76 -0.02 -9.39
CA LEU A 51 -16.72 -0.45 -10.32
C LEU A 51 -17.27 -1.27 -11.50
N SER A 52 -18.57 -1.18 -11.79
CA SER A 52 -19.21 -1.94 -12.88
C SER A 52 -18.44 -1.85 -14.20
N GLU A 53 -17.98 -0.65 -14.58
CA GLU A 53 -17.23 -0.40 -15.81
C GLU A 53 -15.90 -1.16 -15.88
N TYR A 54 -15.33 -1.51 -14.73
CA TYR A 54 -14.05 -2.20 -14.61
C TYR A 54 -14.20 -3.66 -14.20
N MET A 55 -15.42 -4.13 -13.93
CA MET A 55 -15.66 -5.50 -13.50
C MET A 55 -15.98 -6.39 -14.69
N VAL A 56 -15.11 -7.37 -14.92
CA VAL A 56 -15.23 -8.36 -15.98
C VAL A 56 -15.55 -9.72 -15.36
N SER A 57 -16.33 -10.52 -16.08
CA SER A 57 -16.58 -11.90 -15.70
C SER A 57 -16.36 -12.82 -16.88
N GLU A 58 -15.76 -13.98 -16.60
CA GLU A 58 -15.43 -14.99 -17.59
C GLU A 58 -15.80 -16.37 -17.04
N TYR A 59 -16.15 -17.30 -17.93
CA TYR A 59 -16.42 -18.68 -17.56
C TYR A 59 -15.18 -19.54 -17.82
N THR A 60 -14.70 -20.19 -16.76
CA THR A 60 -13.60 -21.15 -16.84
C THR A 60 -14.11 -22.56 -16.58
N SER A 61 -13.25 -23.57 -16.74
CA SER A 61 -13.54 -24.95 -16.34
C SER A 61 -13.87 -25.10 -14.84
N LYS A 62 -13.47 -24.13 -14.00
CA LYS A 62 -13.79 -24.08 -12.56
C LYS A 62 -15.06 -23.29 -12.25
N GLY A 63 -15.67 -22.64 -13.24
CA GLY A 63 -16.87 -21.80 -13.09
C GLY A 63 -16.64 -20.33 -13.42
N LYS A 64 -17.62 -19.49 -13.06
CA LYS A 64 -17.60 -18.04 -13.32
C LYS A 64 -16.58 -17.34 -12.41
N GLN A 65 -15.53 -16.81 -13.01
CA GLN A 65 -14.57 -15.93 -12.35
C GLN A 65 -14.98 -14.46 -12.54
N VAL A 66 -14.74 -13.65 -11.52
CA VAL A 66 -15.02 -12.21 -11.53
C VAL A 66 -13.76 -11.48 -11.10
N TYR A 67 -13.35 -10.51 -11.90
CA TYR A 67 -12.12 -9.75 -11.66
C TYR A 67 -12.27 -8.30 -12.09
N ILE A 68 -11.38 -7.46 -11.60
CA ILE A 68 -11.31 -6.05 -11.99
C ILE A 68 -10.22 -5.90 -13.05
N ASN A 69 -10.58 -5.39 -14.22
CA ASN A 69 -9.68 -5.12 -15.33
C ASN A 69 -9.54 -3.62 -15.56
N VAL A 70 -8.33 -3.09 -15.44
CA VAL A 70 -8.04 -1.66 -15.57
C VAL A 70 -6.76 -1.47 -16.36
N ASP A 71 -6.81 -0.74 -17.46
CA ASP A 71 -5.61 -0.22 -18.12
C ASP A 71 -5.20 1.11 -17.48
N SER A 72 -4.07 1.09 -16.76
CA SER A 72 -3.52 2.26 -16.09
C SER A 72 -3.25 3.45 -17.02
N ARG A 73 -3.12 3.22 -18.33
CA ARG A 73 -2.82 4.27 -19.33
C ARG A 73 -4.07 5.03 -19.76
N THR A 74 -5.26 4.43 -19.60
CA THR A 74 -6.51 5.00 -20.09
C THR A 74 -7.33 5.65 -18.98
N ILE A 75 -7.12 5.26 -17.73
CA ILE A 75 -7.81 5.86 -16.60
C ILE A 75 -7.24 7.24 -16.26
N ARG A 76 -8.15 8.19 -16.01
CA ARG A 76 -7.82 9.53 -15.52
C ARG A 76 -7.59 9.56 -14.02
N GLN A 77 -8.28 8.67 -13.32
CA GLN A 77 -8.26 8.56 -11.87
C GLN A 77 -8.29 7.09 -11.47
N ASN A 78 -7.67 6.75 -10.35
CA ASN A 78 -7.74 5.42 -9.77
C ASN A 78 -9.19 5.09 -9.37
N PRO A 79 -9.82 4.10 -10.03
CA PRO A 79 -11.23 3.79 -9.79
C PRO A 79 -11.46 3.22 -8.38
N LEU A 80 -10.43 2.64 -7.75
CA LEU A 80 -10.53 2.08 -6.40
C LEU A 80 -10.76 3.15 -5.32
N TYR A 81 -10.61 4.45 -5.63
CA TYR A 81 -11.01 5.53 -4.73
C TYR A 81 -12.50 5.53 -4.43
N ALA A 82 -13.35 5.03 -5.33
CA ALA A 82 -14.78 4.94 -5.10
C ALA A 82 -15.13 4.15 -3.83
N ALA A 83 -14.34 3.12 -3.49
CA ALA A 83 -14.53 2.35 -2.27
C ALA A 83 -14.31 3.19 -1.00
N TRP A 84 -13.38 4.15 -1.02
CA TRP A 84 -13.18 5.08 0.10
C TRP A 84 -14.27 6.15 0.14
N LYS A 85 -14.75 6.61 -1.02
CA LYS A 85 -15.86 7.58 -1.14
C LYS A 85 -17.18 7.00 -0.64
N ALA A 86 -17.36 5.69 -0.72
CA ALA A 86 -18.59 5.00 -0.32
C ALA A 86 -18.76 4.82 1.21
N LYS A 87 -18.05 5.57 2.04
CA LYS A 87 -18.22 5.53 3.50
C LYS A 87 -19.65 5.92 3.88
N SER A 88 -20.27 5.15 4.77
CA SER A 88 -21.61 5.45 5.26
C SER A 88 -21.60 6.55 6.32
N PHE A 89 -22.56 7.46 6.24
CA PHE A 89 -22.84 8.49 7.26
C PHE A 89 -24.25 8.31 7.81
N THR A 90 -24.51 8.74 9.05
CA THR A 90 -25.87 8.80 9.57
C THR A 90 -26.60 10.04 9.04
N GLY A 91 -27.93 10.06 9.06
CA GLY A 91 -28.69 11.26 8.68
C GLY A 91 -28.32 12.47 9.55
N ASN A 92 -28.09 12.24 10.85
CA ASN A 92 -27.65 13.29 11.78
C ASN A 92 -26.26 13.82 11.43
N ASP A 93 -25.32 12.95 11.05
CA ASP A 93 -23.99 13.38 10.61
C ASP A 93 -24.07 14.34 9.42
N ILE A 94 -24.91 14.00 8.43
CA ILE A 94 -25.10 14.81 7.22
C ILE A 94 -25.71 16.15 7.58
N MET A 95 -26.82 16.15 8.34
CA MET A 95 -27.50 17.39 8.74
C MET A 95 -26.57 18.32 9.52
N LEU A 96 -25.88 17.80 10.53
CA LEU A 96 -24.97 18.61 11.35
C LEU A 96 -23.76 19.12 10.56
N HIS A 97 -23.28 18.39 9.55
CA HIS A 97 -22.20 18.85 8.67
C HIS A 97 -22.57 20.14 7.94
N PHE A 98 -23.83 20.33 7.57
CA PHE A 98 -24.29 21.56 6.91
C PHE A 98 -24.77 22.62 7.89
N PHE A 99 -25.50 22.22 8.93
CA PHE A 99 -26.10 23.17 9.87
C PHE A 99 -25.06 23.87 10.76
N ILE A 100 -24.04 23.15 11.25
CA ILE A 100 -23.04 23.76 12.15
C ILE A 100 -22.25 24.87 11.44
N PRO A 101 -21.63 24.65 10.26
CA PRO A 101 -20.91 25.72 9.57
C PRO A 101 -21.81 26.88 9.17
N ALA A 102 -23.05 26.61 8.72
CA ALA A 102 -24.00 27.66 8.36
C ALA A 102 -24.30 28.60 9.54
N GLN A 103 -24.45 28.06 10.76
CA GLN A 103 -24.70 28.86 11.96
C GLN A 103 -23.45 29.60 12.46
N LEU A 104 -22.26 29.10 12.15
CA LEU A 104 -20.99 29.70 12.57
C LEU A 104 -20.42 30.70 11.56
N TYR A 105 -20.88 30.70 10.31
CA TYR A 105 -20.29 31.46 9.20
C TYR A 105 -20.09 32.94 9.51
N GLU A 106 -21.10 33.60 10.08
CA GLU A 106 -21.04 35.02 10.43
C GLU A 106 -20.66 35.28 11.90
N LYS A 107 -20.52 34.22 12.71
CA LYS A 107 -20.29 34.32 14.16
C LYS A 107 -18.84 34.09 14.52
N ARG A 108 -18.01 35.11 14.27
CA ARG A 108 -16.56 35.07 14.56
C ARG A 108 -16.20 34.82 16.02
N GLU A 109 -17.05 35.24 16.96
CA GLU A 109 -16.86 34.99 18.40
C GLU A 109 -17.14 33.53 18.82
N GLY A 110 -17.75 32.75 17.92
CA GLY A 110 -18.15 31.38 18.16
C GLY A 110 -19.45 31.25 18.95
N LEU A 111 -19.97 30.01 18.99
CA LEU A 111 -21.19 29.64 19.70
C LEU A 111 -20.94 28.40 20.56
N SER A 112 -21.63 28.30 21.68
CA SER A 112 -21.64 27.09 22.49
C SER A 112 -22.46 25.98 21.82
N ALA A 113 -22.25 24.73 22.25
CA ALA A 113 -23.04 23.61 21.75
C ALA A 113 -24.55 23.73 22.04
N GLY A 114 -24.93 24.41 23.13
CA GLY A 114 -26.34 24.66 23.47
C GLY A 114 -26.95 25.69 22.52
N GLU A 115 -26.29 26.84 22.35
CA GLU A 115 -26.75 27.89 21.42
C GLU A 115 -26.83 27.38 19.98
N LEU A 116 -25.89 26.52 19.56
CA LEU A 116 -25.97 25.87 18.25
C LEU A 116 -27.19 24.95 18.14
N GLY A 117 -27.46 24.14 19.16
CA GLY A 117 -28.65 23.28 19.19
C GLY A 117 -29.95 24.08 19.08
N ASP A 118 -30.08 25.14 19.87
CA ASP A 118 -31.26 26.00 19.90
C ASP A 118 -31.47 26.71 18.56
N ARG A 119 -30.40 27.28 17.98
CA ARG A 119 -30.46 27.93 16.65
C ARG A 119 -30.79 26.96 15.54
N ILE A 120 -30.24 25.75 15.58
CA ILE A 120 -30.54 24.71 14.58
C ILE A 120 -32.02 24.31 14.67
N ALA A 121 -32.55 24.16 15.88
CA ALA A 121 -33.97 23.88 16.10
C ALA A 121 -34.86 25.02 15.57
N GLU A 122 -34.49 26.27 15.85
CA GLU A 122 -35.24 27.46 15.40
C GLU A 122 -35.19 27.65 13.87
N CYS A 123 -34.00 27.55 13.27
CA CYS A 123 -33.80 27.84 11.84
C CYS A 123 -34.23 26.69 10.92
N TYR A 124 -34.09 25.44 11.36
CA TYR A 124 -34.30 24.26 10.51
C TYR A 124 -35.40 23.32 11.00
N GLY A 125 -35.99 23.57 12.17
CA GLY A 125 -37.07 22.74 12.73
C GLY A 125 -36.62 21.36 13.21
N VAL A 126 -35.31 21.15 13.38
CA VAL A 126 -34.73 19.85 13.79
C VAL A 126 -34.08 19.97 15.15
N VAL A 127 -34.52 19.13 16.09
CA VAL A 127 -33.96 19.07 17.45
C VAL A 127 -32.97 17.90 17.53
N PHE A 128 -31.73 18.21 17.90
CA PHE A 128 -30.70 17.22 18.19
C PHE A 128 -30.53 17.07 19.71
N ASP A 129 -30.17 15.86 20.15
CA ASP A 129 -29.70 15.71 21.52
C ASP A 129 -28.39 16.50 21.72
N SER A 130 -28.26 17.15 22.88
CA SER A 130 -27.10 18.01 23.15
C SER A 130 -25.77 17.27 23.09
N GLN A 131 -25.77 15.95 23.33
CA GLN A 131 -24.56 15.14 23.30
C GLN A 131 -24.08 14.89 21.87
N THR A 132 -24.98 14.62 20.92
CA THR A 132 -24.69 14.46 19.50
C THR A 132 -24.08 15.74 18.92
N VAL A 133 -24.64 16.92 19.24
CA VAL A 133 -24.07 18.21 18.81
C VAL A 133 -22.66 18.39 19.38
N ARG A 134 -22.46 18.14 20.68
CA ARG A 134 -21.14 18.25 21.32
C ARG A 134 -20.11 17.29 20.72
N LEU A 135 -20.49 16.05 20.46
CA LEU A 135 -19.62 15.05 19.84
C LEU A 135 -19.20 15.51 18.44
N LYS A 136 -20.13 16.06 17.65
CA LYS A 136 -19.83 16.55 16.30
C LYS A 136 -18.91 17.77 16.31
N LEU A 137 -19.13 18.70 17.24
CA LEU A 137 -18.26 19.86 17.41
C LEU A 137 -16.84 19.47 17.82
N LYS A 138 -16.72 18.52 18.75
CA LYS A 138 -15.42 17.98 19.16
C LYS A 138 -14.72 17.26 18.01
N GLU A 139 -15.44 16.46 17.22
CA GLU A 139 -14.92 15.82 16.01
C GLU A 139 -14.31 16.87 15.06
N TYR A 140 -15.01 17.98 14.81
CA TYR A 140 -14.52 19.03 13.90
C TYR A 140 -13.42 19.90 14.49
N GLU A 141 -13.37 20.06 15.81
CA GLU A 141 -12.23 20.65 16.51
C GLU A 141 -10.98 19.79 16.32
N GLU A 142 -11.08 18.46 16.55
CA GLU A 142 -9.99 17.50 16.37
C GLU A 142 -9.50 17.44 14.91
N MET A 143 -10.41 17.57 13.94
CA MET A 143 -10.08 17.69 12.52
C MET A 143 -9.49 19.06 12.13
N GLY A 144 -9.51 20.04 13.04
CA GLY A 144 -9.03 21.39 12.78
C GLY A 144 -9.94 22.23 11.88
N ILE A 145 -11.19 21.83 11.67
CA ILE A 145 -12.20 22.63 10.96
C ILE A 145 -12.70 23.75 11.88
N LEU A 146 -12.88 23.43 13.16
CA LEU A 146 -13.29 24.37 14.20
C LEU A 146 -12.12 24.74 15.11
N GLY A 147 -12.19 25.95 15.65
CA GLY A 147 -11.39 26.41 16.78
C GLY A 147 -12.28 26.55 18.01
N THR A 148 -11.66 26.53 19.18
CA THR A 148 -12.36 26.65 20.46
C THR A 148 -11.81 27.77 21.31
N VAL A 149 -12.71 28.48 21.99
CA VAL A 149 -12.38 29.54 22.94
C VAL A 149 -13.17 29.31 24.23
N LYS A 150 -12.48 29.32 25.36
CA LYS A 150 -13.12 29.15 26.66
C LYS A 150 -13.57 30.51 27.20
N LYS A 151 -14.87 30.71 27.38
CA LYS A 151 -15.48 31.92 27.97
C LYS A 151 -16.15 31.55 29.29
N GLY A 152 -15.44 31.77 30.40
CA GLY A 152 -15.88 31.33 31.73
C GLY A 152 -15.91 29.80 31.86
N LYS A 153 -17.09 29.24 32.16
CA LYS A 153 -17.33 27.78 32.22
C LYS A 153 -17.78 27.17 30.88
N THR A 154 -18.02 28.00 29.86
CA THR A 154 -18.57 27.57 28.57
C THR A 154 -17.48 27.51 27.50
N LEU A 155 -17.51 26.49 26.67
CA LEU A 155 -16.66 26.36 25.48
C LEU A 155 -17.42 26.84 24.25
N LEU A 156 -16.86 27.81 23.55
CA LEU A 156 -17.39 28.35 22.30
C LEU A 156 -16.60 27.78 21.13
N TYR A 157 -17.31 27.40 20.08
CA TYR A 157 -16.75 26.86 18.84
C TYR A 157 -16.92 27.89 17.73
N HIS A 158 -15.88 28.10 16.93
CA HIS A 158 -15.93 28.98 15.77
C HIS A 158 -15.28 28.30 14.56
N LEU A 159 -15.65 28.72 13.35
CA LEU A 159 -14.95 28.27 12.14
C LEU A 159 -13.52 28.79 12.15
N LYS A 160 -12.55 27.93 11.83
CA LYS A 160 -11.21 28.40 11.52
C LYS A 160 -11.20 29.05 10.13
N PRO A 161 -10.36 30.08 9.92
CA PRO A 161 -10.23 30.68 8.60
C PRO A 161 -9.80 29.62 7.57
N GLY A 162 -10.51 29.56 6.45
CA GLY A 162 -10.13 28.74 5.31
C GLY A 162 -8.94 29.31 4.54
N LEU A 163 -8.45 28.56 3.55
CA LEU A 163 -7.49 29.06 2.57
C LEU A 163 -8.17 30.10 1.66
N GLN A 164 -7.47 31.18 1.31
CA GLN A 164 -7.98 32.20 0.39
C GLN A 164 -8.07 31.65 -1.04
N GLU A 165 -9.17 31.95 -1.74
CA GLU A 165 -9.54 31.37 -3.04
C GLU A 165 -8.57 31.72 -4.19
N ASP A 166 -7.94 32.90 -4.16
CA ASP A 166 -7.07 33.39 -5.24
C ASP A 166 -5.80 32.56 -5.46
N SER A 167 -5.43 31.70 -4.50
CA SER A 167 -4.28 30.80 -4.61
C SER A 167 -4.62 29.42 -5.18
N PHE A 168 -5.88 29.15 -5.50
CA PHE A 168 -6.37 27.78 -5.66
C PHE A 168 -6.20 27.19 -7.06
N LEU A 169 -6.26 28.01 -8.12
CA LEU A 169 -6.22 27.50 -9.50
C LEU A 169 -4.87 26.85 -9.90
N PRO A 170 -3.69 27.42 -9.55
CA PRO A 170 -2.42 26.73 -9.76
C PRO A 170 -2.30 25.45 -8.92
N LEU A 171 -2.85 25.45 -7.70
CA LEU A 171 -2.86 24.30 -6.81
C LEU A 171 -3.67 23.14 -7.37
N LEU A 172 -4.76 23.39 -8.10
CA LEU A 172 -5.54 22.32 -8.74
C LEU A 172 -4.69 21.48 -9.70
N THR A 173 -3.76 22.08 -10.42
CA THR A 173 -2.82 21.31 -11.28
C THR A 173 -1.95 20.38 -10.46
N ALA A 174 -1.44 20.85 -9.31
CA ALA A 174 -0.67 20.02 -8.38
C ALA A 174 -1.53 18.91 -7.78
N VAL A 175 -2.81 19.17 -7.46
CA VAL A 175 -3.76 18.17 -6.97
C VAL A 175 -4.02 17.10 -8.03
N LYS A 176 -4.17 17.48 -9.32
CA LYS A 176 -4.33 16.54 -10.44
C LYS A 176 -3.18 15.54 -10.51
N PHE A 177 -1.94 16.00 -10.29
CA PHE A 177 -0.77 15.12 -10.21
C PHE A 177 -0.73 14.31 -8.91
N TYR A 178 -0.93 14.96 -7.76
CA TYR A 178 -0.85 14.37 -6.42
C TYR A 178 -1.75 13.15 -6.27
N GLN A 179 -2.97 13.23 -6.81
CA GLN A 179 -3.95 12.16 -6.65
C GLN A 179 -3.44 10.79 -7.12
N GLU A 180 -2.47 10.72 -8.05
CA GLU A 180 -1.90 9.44 -8.50
C GLU A 180 -0.37 9.36 -8.31
N GLY A 181 0.30 10.50 -8.11
CA GLY A 181 1.75 10.59 -7.95
C GLY A 181 2.26 10.35 -6.54
N ALA A 182 1.38 10.36 -5.52
CA ALA A 182 1.76 10.24 -4.12
C ALA A 182 0.86 9.24 -3.35
N PRO A 183 1.34 8.68 -2.22
CA PRO A 183 0.47 7.95 -1.29
C PRO A 183 -0.71 8.81 -0.83
N PHE A 184 -1.83 8.18 -0.43
CA PHE A 184 -3.04 8.89 -0.02
C PHE A 184 -3.66 9.74 -1.13
N GLY A 185 -3.50 9.31 -2.38
CA GLY A 185 -4.04 9.99 -3.55
C GLY A 185 -5.55 10.22 -3.54
N PHE A 186 -6.28 9.41 -2.77
CA PHE A 186 -7.71 9.60 -2.46
C PHE A 186 -8.01 11.03 -1.98
N ILE A 187 -7.12 11.66 -1.21
CA ILE A 187 -7.30 13.03 -0.74
C ILE A 187 -7.35 14.00 -1.93
N GLY A 188 -6.44 13.84 -2.90
CA GLY A 188 -6.44 14.64 -4.11
C GLY A 188 -7.69 14.40 -4.95
N SER A 189 -8.12 13.14 -5.04
CA SER A 189 -9.37 12.77 -5.70
C SER A 189 -10.59 13.48 -5.09
N THR A 190 -10.71 13.50 -3.75
CA THR A 190 -11.81 14.19 -3.05
C THR A 190 -11.76 15.71 -3.22
N ILE A 191 -10.56 16.31 -3.26
CA ILE A 191 -10.42 17.75 -3.56
C ILE A 191 -10.92 18.04 -4.97
N LEU A 192 -10.56 17.22 -5.96
CA LEU A 192 -11.03 17.43 -7.33
C LEU A 192 -12.55 17.28 -7.47
N ASP A 193 -13.16 16.31 -6.78
CA ASP A 193 -14.62 16.16 -6.75
C ASP A 193 -15.29 17.43 -6.20
N ARG A 194 -14.79 17.98 -5.09
CA ARG A 194 -15.32 19.21 -4.47
C ARG A 194 -15.32 20.38 -5.45
N GLU A 195 -14.26 20.48 -6.24
CA GLU A 195 -14.00 21.58 -7.16
C GLU A 195 -14.57 21.31 -8.56
N ASN A 196 -15.38 20.25 -8.68
CA ASN A 196 -15.99 19.77 -9.92
C ASN A 196 -14.96 19.67 -11.07
N SER A 197 -13.79 19.14 -10.75
CA SER A 197 -12.66 19.02 -11.66
C SER A 197 -12.23 17.56 -11.79
N GLU A 198 -11.49 17.27 -12.86
CA GLU A 198 -10.92 15.95 -13.11
C GLU A 198 -9.47 16.04 -13.57
N ASN A 199 -8.78 14.90 -13.56
CA ASN A 199 -7.47 14.80 -14.18
C ASN A 199 -7.58 14.77 -15.70
N ASP A 200 -7.11 15.83 -16.33
CA ASP A 200 -7.07 16.04 -17.78
C ASP A 200 -5.65 16.24 -18.31
N ARG A 201 -4.62 16.14 -17.44
CA ARG A 201 -3.24 16.51 -17.74
C ARG A 201 -2.23 15.40 -17.57
N PHE A 202 -2.44 14.50 -16.62
CA PHE A 202 -1.43 13.50 -16.24
C PHE A 202 -1.93 12.09 -16.52
N GLN A 203 -1.07 11.27 -17.13
CA GLN A 203 -1.28 9.84 -17.31
C GLN A 203 -0.07 9.07 -16.81
N PHE A 204 -0.30 7.88 -16.25
CA PHE A 204 0.72 7.12 -15.55
C PHE A 204 0.92 5.75 -16.21
N LYS A 205 2.10 5.54 -16.81
CA LYS A 205 2.45 4.28 -17.48
C LYS A 205 2.55 3.09 -16.52
N HIS A 206 3.05 3.33 -15.31
CA HIS A 206 3.26 2.31 -14.28
C HIS A 206 2.54 2.73 -13.01
N HIS A 207 1.22 2.50 -12.98
CA HIS A 207 0.36 2.95 -11.90
C HIS A 207 -0.07 1.80 -10.99
N PHE A 208 0.37 1.82 -9.74
CA PHE A 208 0.02 0.80 -8.74
C PHE A 208 -1.24 1.18 -7.96
N ILE A 209 -2.38 1.21 -8.66
CA ILE A 209 -3.67 1.67 -8.10
C ILE A 209 -4.09 0.98 -6.80
N VAL A 210 -3.64 -0.27 -6.61
CA VAL A 210 -3.90 -1.08 -5.40
C VAL A 210 -3.36 -0.48 -4.11
N HIS A 211 -2.45 0.49 -4.19
CA HIS A 211 -1.94 1.20 -3.01
C HIS A 211 -3.06 1.80 -2.18
N THR A 212 -4.12 2.32 -2.81
CA THR A 212 -5.25 2.88 -2.05
C THR A 212 -5.90 1.88 -1.11
N LEU A 213 -5.87 0.58 -1.43
CA LEU A 213 -6.44 -0.46 -0.58
C LEU A 213 -5.64 -0.65 0.72
N GLU A 214 -4.36 -0.27 0.75
CA GLU A 214 -3.49 -0.42 1.93
C GLU A 214 -3.20 0.92 2.61
N ASP A 215 -3.69 2.05 2.07
CA ASP A 215 -3.39 3.38 2.60
C ASP A 215 -3.89 3.58 4.04
N GLY A 216 -5.02 2.98 4.45
CA GLY A 216 -5.47 3.03 5.84
C GLY A 216 -4.46 2.39 6.82
N ILE A 217 -3.89 1.24 6.44
CA ILE A 217 -2.85 0.56 7.22
C ILE A 217 -1.55 1.37 7.20
N LEU A 218 -1.19 1.93 6.04
CA LEU A 218 -0.02 2.78 5.90
C LEU A 218 -0.13 4.01 6.82
N PHE A 219 -1.29 4.66 6.89
CA PHE A 219 -1.53 5.81 7.76
C PHE A 219 -1.27 5.46 9.24
N GLU A 220 -1.87 4.39 9.75
CA GLU A 220 -1.66 3.94 11.15
C GLU A 220 -0.18 3.67 11.46
N ILE A 221 0.55 3.09 10.50
CA ILE A 221 1.98 2.81 10.64
C ILE A 221 2.81 4.11 10.62
N LEU A 222 2.49 5.05 9.72
CA LEU A 222 3.21 6.33 9.64
C LEU A 222 3.00 7.17 10.90
N GLU A 223 1.80 7.18 11.47
CA GLU A 223 1.52 7.81 12.77
C GLU A 223 2.37 7.17 13.87
N ALA A 224 2.42 5.83 13.93
CA ALA A 224 3.26 5.13 14.90
C ALA A 224 4.76 5.45 14.72
N MET A 225 5.23 5.57 13.47
CA MET A 225 6.60 5.98 13.17
C MET A 225 6.87 7.43 13.58
N ARG A 226 5.93 8.35 13.35
CA ARG A 226 6.05 9.77 13.75
C ARG A 226 6.13 9.91 15.27
N GLU A 227 5.35 9.12 16.00
CA GLU A 227 5.32 9.12 17.47
C GLU A 227 6.36 8.20 18.11
N HIS A 228 7.22 7.56 17.31
CA HIS A 228 8.21 6.58 17.77
C HIS A 228 7.60 5.44 18.61
N ARG A 229 6.39 4.99 18.26
CA ARG A 229 5.67 3.94 18.99
C ARG A 229 5.87 2.56 18.37
N ARG A 230 5.85 1.54 19.23
CA ARG A 230 5.72 0.14 18.81
C ARG A 230 4.30 -0.14 18.33
N ILE A 231 4.18 -1.10 17.42
CA ILE A 231 2.90 -1.56 16.91
C ILE A 231 2.69 -3.04 17.20
N GLU A 232 1.43 -3.39 17.44
CA GLU A 232 0.91 -4.76 17.35
C GLU A 232 0.04 -4.85 16.10
N PHE A 233 0.24 -5.88 15.30
CA PHE A 233 -0.49 -6.05 14.04
C PHE A 233 -0.73 -7.51 13.69
N VAL A 234 -1.80 -7.75 12.95
CA VAL A 234 -2.14 -9.09 12.44
C VAL A 234 -1.62 -9.22 11.01
N ASN A 235 -0.73 -10.17 10.80
CA ASN A 235 -0.17 -10.54 9.50
C ASN A 235 -0.82 -11.83 8.99
N LYS A 236 -1.54 -11.74 7.88
CA LYS A 236 -2.15 -12.86 7.15
C LYS A 236 -1.18 -13.37 6.09
N SER A 237 -0.72 -14.61 6.24
CA SER A 237 0.17 -15.25 5.29
C SER A 237 -0.51 -15.43 3.94
N SER A 238 0.06 -14.85 2.88
CA SER A 238 -0.44 -15.05 1.51
C SER A 238 -0.23 -16.49 1.00
N ARG A 239 0.64 -17.28 1.64
CA ARG A 239 0.97 -18.66 1.23
C ARG A 239 0.15 -19.73 1.94
N SER A 240 -0.11 -19.54 3.23
CA SER A 240 -0.78 -20.54 4.07
C SER A 240 -2.15 -20.11 4.56
N GLY A 241 -2.54 -18.84 4.36
CA GLY A 241 -3.78 -18.28 4.92
C GLY A 241 -3.72 -18.01 6.43
N ASN A 242 -2.71 -18.53 7.13
CA ASN A 242 -2.59 -18.39 8.58
C ASN A 242 -2.45 -16.93 9.00
N GLU A 243 -3.17 -16.55 10.05
CA GLU A 243 -3.03 -15.27 10.71
C GLU A 243 -2.03 -15.38 11.86
N SER A 244 -1.16 -14.38 12.00
CA SER A 244 -0.16 -14.31 13.06
C SER A 244 -0.16 -12.91 13.67
N SER A 245 -0.26 -12.83 14.99
CA SER A 245 -0.09 -11.58 15.71
C SER A 245 1.40 -11.29 15.88
N MET A 246 1.80 -10.09 15.48
CA MET A 246 3.19 -9.63 15.50
C MET A 246 3.30 -8.35 16.31
N LYS A 247 4.43 -8.19 16.99
CA LYS A 247 4.77 -6.98 17.73
C LYS A 247 6.16 -6.51 17.35
N GLY A 248 6.30 -5.22 17.04
CA GLY A 248 7.59 -4.67 16.66
C GLY A 248 7.61 -3.15 16.56
N LEU A 249 8.81 -2.62 16.37
CA LEU A 249 9.04 -1.20 16.16
C LEU A 249 9.08 -0.90 14.65
N PRO A 250 8.13 -0.14 14.07
CA PRO A 250 8.14 0.21 12.67
C PRO A 250 9.21 1.29 12.39
N LEU A 251 10.05 1.07 11.37
CA LEU A 251 11.24 1.90 11.12
C LEU A 251 11.33 2.47 9.71
N LYS A 252 10.84 1.75 8.70
CA LYS A 252 10.93 2.20 7.31
C LYS A 252 9.90 1.52 6.42
N ILE A 253 9.28 2.30 5.54
CA ILE A 253 8.47 1.76 4.44
C ILE A 253 9.38 1.54 3.22
N PHE A 254 9.34 0.33 2.67
CA PHE A 254 9.98 -0.01 1.40
C PHE A 254 8.94 -0.16 0.31
N VAL A 255 9.17 0.46 -0.84
CA VAL A 255 8.30 0.37 -2.02
C VAL A 255 9.10 -0.20 -3.18
N SER A 256 8.64 -1.31 -3.74
CA SER A 256 9.25 -1.91 -4.92
C SER A 256 8.90 -1.11 -6.16
N THR A 257 9.89 -0.53 -6.83
CA THR A 257 9.68 0.19 -8.11
C THR A 257 9.28 -0.75 -9.26
N ARG A 258 9.59 -2.05 -9.15
CA ARG A 258 9.24 -3.05 -10.17
C ARG A 258 7.83 -3.59 -10.04
N THR A 259 7.37 -3.82 -8.81
CA THR A 259 6.12 -4.55 -8.54
C THR A 259 5.08 -3.70 -7.81
N GLY A 260 5.44 -2.50 -7.38
CA GLY A 260 4.62 -1.64 -6.54
C GLY A 260 4.47 -2.13 -5.10
N ARG A 261 4.88 -3.35 -4.77
CA ARG A 261 4.67 -3.95 -3.45
C ARG A 261 5.28 -3.08 -2.36
N ARG A 262 4.48 -2.79 -1.32
CA ARG A 262 4.89 -2.01 -0.15
C ARG A 262 5.13 -2.90 1.06
N TYR A 263 6.15 -2.58 1.83
CA TYR A 263 6.56 -3.34 3.00
C TYR A 263 6.84 -2.40 4.16
N ILE A 264 6.44 -2.78 5.37
CA ILE A 264 6.94 -2.18 6.60
C ILE A 264 8.11 -3.00 7.14
N CYS A 265 9.22 -2.31 7.41
CA CYS A 265 10.35 -2.83 8.15
C CYS A 265 10.13 -2.62 9.64
N CYS A 266 9.99 -3.72 10.36
CA CYS A 266 9.91 -3.72 11.81
C CYS A 266 11.16 -4.31 12.44
N TYR A 267 11.63 -3.73 13.53
CA TYR A 267 12.50 -4.46 14.46
C TYR A 267 11.64 -5.28 15.42
N LEU A 268 11.84 -6.59 15.44
CA LEU A 268 11.15 -7.52 16.32
C LEU A 268 12.04 -7.82 17.53
N GLU A 269 11.67 -7.31 18.69
CA GLU A 269 12.47 -7.43 19.92
C GLU A 269 12.62 -8.88 20.37
N ASN A 270 11.53 -9.66 20.32
CA ASN A 270 11.52 -11.08 20.68
C ASN A 270 12.44 -11.94 19.81
N ARG A 271 12.69 -11.53 18.56
CA ARG A 271 13.57 -12.22 17.61
C ARG A 271 14.92 -11.52 17.44
N ARG A 272 15.10 -10.36 18.06
CA ARG A 272 16.28 -9.48 17.95
C ARG A 272 16.72 -9.24 16.49
N ARG A 273 15.78 -8.99 15.59
CA ARG A 273 16.06 -8.84 14.15
C ARG A 273 15.10 -7.91 13.44
N PHE A 274 15.55 -7.37 12.31
CA PHE A 274 14.68 -6.69 11.36
C PHE A 274 13.90 -7.70 10.52
N MET A 275 12.63 -7.40 10.26
CA MET A 275 11.77 -8.17 9.38
C MET A 275 10.87 -7.23 8.59
N ASN A 276 10.66 -7.58 7.32
CA ASN A 276 9.76 -6.86 6.44
C ASN A 276 8.43 -7.61 6.30
N PHE A 277 7.34 -6.87 6.39
CA PHE A 277 5.98 -7.37 6.24
C PHE A 277 5.28 -6.61 5.12
N ARG A 278 4.63 -7.35 4.23
CA ARG A 278 3.84 -6.79 3.13
C ARG A 278 2.63 -6.04 3.68
N LEU A 279 2.38 -4.81 3.21
CA LEU A 279 1.23 -4.02 3.67
C LEU A 279 -0.11 -4.67 3.27
N ASP A 280 -0.19 -5.33 2.12
CA ASP A 280 -1.37 -6.11 1.72
C ASP A 280 -1.64 -7.34 2.59
N CYS A 281 -0.67 -7.79 3.38
CA CYS A 281 -0.83 -8.90 4.32
C CYS A 281 -1.23 -8.43 5.73
N ILE A 282 -1.23 -7.12 6.00
CA ILE A 282 -1.59 -6.57 7.31
C ILE A 282 -3.07 -6.20 7.30
N SER A 283 -3.80 -6.61 8.34
CA SER A 283 -5.25 -6.37 8.44
C SER A 283 -5.64 -5.37 9.52
N LYS A 284 -4.86 -5.25 10.59
CA LYS A 284 -5.08 -4.33 11.71
C LYS A 284 -3.76 -3.88 12.30
N VAL A 285 -3.66 -2.62 12.71
CA VAL A 285 -2.52 -2.09 13.46
C VAL A 285 -3.03 -1.42 14.74
N LYS A 286 -2.31 -1.65 15.84
CA LYS A 286 -2.56 -1.00 17.12
C LYS A 286 -1.27 -0.38 17.61
N MET A 287 -1.29 0.93 17.85
CA MET A 287 -0.18 1.62 18.51
C MET A 287 -0.11 1.23 19.98
N THR A 288 1.11 1.04 20.49
CA THR A 288 1.37 0.60 21.86
C THR A 288 2.34 1.56 22.57
N SER A 289 3.40 1.04 23.19
CA SER A 289 4.35 1.84 23.96
C SER A 289 5.26 2.69 23.06
N VAL A 290 5.62 3.87 23.56
CA VAL A 290 6.66 4.72 22.99
C VAL A 290 8.02 4.01 23.13
N CYS A 291 8.89 4.17 22.14
CA CYS A 291 10.27 3.67 22.14
C CYS A 291 11.23 4.84 22.28
N GLU A 292 11.90 4.92 23.43
CA GLU A 292 12.89 5.96 23.72
C GLU A 292 14.12 5.83 22.82
N ASP A 293 14.58 4.59 22.57
CA ASP A 293 15.76 4.30 21.75
C ASP A 293 15.48 4.21 20.23
N TYR A 294 14.45 4.89 19.72
CA TYR A 294 14.05 4.81 18.31
C TYR A 294 15.21 5.13 17.35
N ALA A 295 15.98 6.18 17.67
CA ALA A 295 17.12 6.62 16.88
C ALA A 295 18.21 5.55 16.75
N GLN A 296 18.47 4.79 17.82
CA GLN A 296 19.44 3.69 17.81
C GLN A 296 19.02 2.60 16.83
N TRP A 297 17.75 2.17 16.87
CA TRP A 297 17.25 1.14 15.96
C TRP A 297 17.19 1.60 14.51
N LYS A 298 16.88 2.88 14.28
CA LYS A 298 16.95 3.49 12.95
C LYS A 298 18.38 3.52 12.40
N ALA A 299 19.37 3.85 13.23
CA ALA A 299 20.78 3.82 12.85
C ALA A 299 21.27 2.39 12.58
N ALA A 300 20.86 1.42 13.40
CA ALA A 300 21.16 0.00 13.18
C ALA A 300 20.55 -0.51 11.87
N LEU A 301 19.32 -0.11 11.53
CA LEU A 301 18.71 -0.41 10.25
C LEU A 301 19.54 0.15 9.09
N GLN A 302 19.96 1.41 9.17
CA GLN A 302 20.76 2.06 8.11
C GLN A 302 22.06 1.31 7.83
N LYS A 303 22.77 0.85 8.87
CA LYS A 303 23.99 0.03 8.72
C LYS A 303 23.72 -1.27 7.97
N ASN A 304 22.54 -1.86 8.17
CA ASN A 304 22.16 -3.14 7.58
C ASN A 304 21.65 -3.01 6.13
N LEU A 305 21.19 -1.83 5.68
CA LEU A 305 20.61 -1.67 4.34
C LEU A 305 21.58 -2.03 3.22
N GLY A 306 22.88 -1.78 3.40
CA GLY A 306 23.91 -2.13 2.41
C GLY A 306 24.05 -3.62 2.15
N LEU A 307 23.60 -4.48 3.08
CA LEU A 307 23.65 -5.93 2.96
C LEU A 307 22.32 -6.52 2.42
N CYS A 308 21.29 -5.69 2.20
CA CYS A 308 20.04 -6.14 1.61
C CYS A 308 20.13 -6.11 0.09
N TRP A 309 20.00 -7.27 -0.58
CA TRP A 309 19.82 -7.25 -2.03
C TRP A 309 18.45 -6.71 -2.42
N GLY A 310 17.38 -7.01 -1.69
CA GLY A 310 16.04 -6.49 -1.94
C GLY A 310 15.43 -5.93 -0.67
N VAL A 311 14.40 -6.60 -0.17
CA VAL A 311 13.72 -6.28 1.09
C VAL A 311 13.86 -7.42 2.10
N SER A 312 14.66 -8.45 1.85
CA SER A 312 14.85 -9.53 2.80
C SER A 312 16.04 -9.26 3.71
N PHE A 313 15.87 -9.59 4.98
CA PHE A 313 16.95 -9.70 5.97
C PHE A 313 17.38 -11.16 6.17
N GLY A 314 16.92 -12.07 5.32
CA GLY A 314 17.34 -13.47 5.32
C GLY A 314 16.99 -14.24 6.60
N GLY A 315 17.68 -15.36 6.79
CA GLY A 315 17.54 -16.26 7.93
C GLY A 315 18.25 -15.77 9.19
N THR A 316 18.63 -16.70 10.07
CA THR A 316 19.37 -16.42 11.33
C THR A 316 20.89 -16.31 11.14
N GLY A 317 21.39 -16.53 9.92
CA GLY A 317 22.81 -16.53 9.61
C GLY A 317 23.44 -15.14 9.55
N ARG A 318 24.76 -15.10 9.74
CA ARG A 318 25.59 -13.99 9.24
C ARG A 318 25.52 -14.00 7.70
N GLY A 319 25.62 -12.83 7.08
CA GLY A 319 25.40 -12.65 5.63
C GLY A 319 26.01 -13.74 4.75
N GLU A 320 25.32 -14.03 3.65
CA GLU A 320 25.68 -15.02 2.65
C GLU A 320 26.65 -14.39 1.64
N GLU A 321 27.84 -14.97 1.55
CA GLU A 321 28.82 -14.61 0.53
C GLU A 321 28.51 -15.33 -0.78
N ILE A 322 28.52 -14.55 -1.86
CA ILE A 322 28.37 -15.04 -3.23
C ILE A 322 29.49 -14.51 -4.12
N SER A 323 29.97 -15.38 -4.99
CA SER A 323 30.93 -15.11 -6.05
C SER A 323 30.38 -15.64 -7.36
N VAL A 324 30.39 -14.82 -8.40
CA VAL A 324 29.96 -15.19 -9.75
C VAL A 324 31.03 -14.79 -10.74
N LYS A 325 31.47 -15.74 -11.55
CA LYS A 325 32.37 -15.48 -12.66
C LYS A 325 31.56 -15.29 -13.94
N PHE A 326 31.77 -14.17 -14.62
CA PHE A 326 31.16 -13.84 -15.89
C PHE A 326 32.18 -13.83 -17.02
N TYR A 327 31.77 -14.29 -18.20
CA TYR A 327 32.41 -14.03 -19.48
C TYR A 327 31.74 -12.81 -20.13
N ILE A 328 32.52 -11.78 -20.44
CA ILE A 328 32.05 -10.53 -21.07
C ILE A 328 33.10 -10.09 -22.10
N ASP A 329 32.72 -10.13 -23.36
CA ASP A 329 33.46 -9.48 -24.45
C ASP A 329 33.21 -7.97 -24.35
N VAL A 330 34.10 -7.22 -23.70
CA VAL A 330 33.87 -5.78 -23.46
C VAL A 330 33.92 -4.96 -24.76
N GLU A 331 34.60 -5.44 -25.80
CA GLU A 331 34.64 -4.74 -27.09
C GLU A 331 33.27 -4.70 -27.73
N LYS A 332 32.52 -5.81 -27.66
CA LYS A 332 31.16 -5.91 -28.22
C LYS A 332 30.05 -5.61 -27.21
N GLU A 333 30.29 -5.92 -25.94
CA GLU A 333 29.26 -6.01 -24.89
C GLU A 333 29.56 -5.12 -23.67
N SER A 334 30.25 -3.98 -23.85
CA SER A 334 30.55 -3.04 -22.76
C SER A 334 29.34 -2.64 -21.89
N TYR A 335 28.13 -2.67 -22.47
CA TYR A 335 26.88 -2.40 -21.76
C TYR A 335 26.53 -3.44 -20.69
N ILE A 336 26.96 -4.70 -20.84
CA ILE A 336 26.76 -5.76 -19.84
C ILE A 336 27.58 -5.45 -18.59
N LEU A 337 28.85 -5.08 -18.75
CA LEU A 337 29.71 -4.72 -17.63
C LEU A 337 29.18 -3.48 -16.90
N LYS A 338 28.77 -2.44 -17.64
CA LYS A 338 28.09 -1.25 -17.09
C LYS A 338 26.82 -1.61 -16.31
N ARG A 339 26.05 -2.57 -16.82
CA ARG A 339 24.83 -3.06 -16.17
C ARG A 339 25.14 -3.75 -14.84
N ILE A 340 26.18 -4.57 -14.77
CA ILE A 340 26.60 -5.22 -13.52
C ILE A 340 27.01 -4.17 -12.48
N TYR A 341 27.79 -3.15 -12.85
CA TYR A 341 28.13 -2.07 -11.91
C TYR A 341 26.92 -1.29 -11.41
N ARG A 342 25.97 -0.97 -12.29
CA ARG A 342 24.77 -0.21 -11.95
C ARG A 342 23.79 -1.00 -11.07
N GLU A 343 23.60 -2.29 -11.38
CA GLU A 343 22.56 -3.14 -10.78
C GLU A 343 23.10 -4.05 -9.66
N GLY A 344 24.42 -4.18 -9.50
CA GLY A 344 25.11 -5.09 -8.59
C GLY A 344 25.09 -4.72 -7.11
N ARG A 345 24.37 -3.66 -6.73
CA ARG A 345 24.08 -3.24 -5.34
C ARG A 345 25.27 -3.29 -4.37
N GLY A 346 26.37 -2.65 -4.75
CA GLY A 346 27.55 -2.47 -3.87
C GLY A 346 28.49 -3.68 -3.80
N ALA A 347 28.26 -4.72 -4.62
CA ALA A 347 29.24 -5.78 -4.81
C ALA A 347 30.50 -5.30 -5.54
N LEU A 348 31.58 -6.03 -5.31
CA LEU A 348 32.88 -5.79 -5.92
C LEU A 348 33.00 -6.57 -7.23
N VAL A 349 33.41 -5.89 -8.29
CA VAL A 349 33.68 -6.50 -9.60
C VAL A 349 35.14 -6.33 -9.95
N ARG A 350 35.85 -7.42 -10.21
CA ARG A 350 37.28 -7.45 -10.60
C ARG A 350 37.46 -8.16 -11.93
N LYS A 351 38.33 -7.65 -12.80
CA LYS A 351 38.75 -8.36 -14.01
C LYS A 351 39.76 -9.45 -13.61
N THR A 352 39.52 -10.70 -14.00
CA THR A 352 40.38 -11.86 -13.67
C THR A 352 41.04 -12.51 -14.88
N GLY A 353 40.63 -12.11 -16.09
CA GLY A 353 41.18 -12.58 -17.36
C GLY A 353 40.76 -11.65 -18.50
N GLU A 354 41.11 -11.95 -19.75
CA GLU A 354 40.84 -11.08 -20.91
C GLU A 354 39.37 -10.69 -21.04
N HIS A 355 38.48 -11.68 -20.90
CA HIS A 355 37.02 -11.53 -20.91
C HIS A 355 36.35 -12.01 -19.62
N GLU A 356 37.12 -12.27 -18.56
CA GLU A 356 36.59 -12.80 -17.29
C GLU A 356 36.45 -11.72 -16.22
N TYR A 357 35.28 -11.68 -15.60
CA TYR A 357 34.95 -10.75 -14.53
C TYR A 357 34.39 -11.49 -13.32
N LEU A 358 35.00 -11.28 -12.16
CA LEU A 358 34.57 -11.83 -10.89
C LEU A 358 33.74 -10.81 -10.12
N TYR A 359 32.46 -11.14 -9.92
CA TYR A 359 31.53 -10.42 -9.06
C TYR A 359 31.52 -11.07 -7.68
N THR A 360 31.72 -10.30 -6.61
CA THR A 360 31.75 -10.80 -5.22
C THR A 360 30.98 -9.86 -4.30
N GLY A 361 30.15 -10.42 -3.41
CA GLY A 361 29.40 -9.63 -2.45
C GLY A 361 28.86 -10.45 -1.28
N THR A 362 28.46 -9.74 -0.22
CA THR A 362 27.88 -10.31 0.99
C THR A 362 26.49 -9.74 1.20
N PHE A 363 25.48 -10.59 1.27
CA PHE A 363 24.07 -10.17 1.37
C PHE A 363 23.32 -10.99 2.42
N PHE A 364 22.27 -10.44 3.02
CA PHE A 364 21.45 -11.20 3.96
C PHE A 364 20.67 -12.35 3.32
N ASP A 365 20.24 -12.18 2.08
CA ASP A 365 19.44 -13.18 1.34
C ASP A 365 19.84 -13.17 -0.15
N THR A 366 20.70 -14.11 -0.53
CA THR A 366 21.15 -14.25 -1.93
C THR A 366 20.06 -14.86 -2.83
N ASN A 367 18.96 -15.38 -2.29
CA ASN A 367 17.86 -15.84 -3.13
C ASN A 367 17.10 -14.66 -3.79
N GLU A 368 17.11 -13.46 -3.21
CA GLU A 368 16.51 -12.27 -3.83
C GLU A 368 17.20 -11.85 -5.14
N MET A 369 18.50 -12.14 -5.31
CA MET A 369 19.25 -11.77 -6.52
C MET A 369 19.11 -12.75 -7.69
N LEU A 370 18.55 -13.94 -7.46
CA LEU A 370 18.50 -14.97 -8.49
C LEU A 370 17.81 -14.52 -9.78
N SER A 371 16.73 -13.73 -9.65
CA SER A 371 16.03 -13.21 -10.83
C SER A 371 16.89 -12.24 -11.65
N TRP A 372 17.78 -11.50 -11.00
CA TRP A 372 18.74 -10.62 -11.69
C TRP A 372 19.87 -11.45 -12.30
N LEU A 373 20.42 -12.39 -11.54
CA LEU A 373 21.51 -13.27 -11.99
C LEU A 373 21.13 -14.07 -13.23
N LYS A 374 19.93 -14.65 -13.26
CA LYS A 374 19.39 -15.38 -14.42
C LYS A 374 19.27 -14.55 -15.70
N THR A 375 19.28 -13.22 -15.63
CA THR A 375 19.30 -12.39 -16.85
C THR A 375 20.65 -12.40 -17.57
N PHE A 376 21.68 -12.98 -16.96
CA PHE A 376 23.01 -13.16 -17.54
C PHE A 376 23.27 -14.61 -17.96
N THR A 377 22.23 -15.44 -18.10
CA THR A 377 22.35 -16.79 -18.66
C THR A 377 23.11 -16.75 -20.00
N GLY A 378 24.02 -17.72 -20.20
CA GLY A 378 24.95 -17.75 -21.33
C GLY A 378 26.25 -16.97 -21.11
N ARG A 379 26.33 -16.11 -20.09
CA ARG A 379 27.56 -15.37 -19.70
C ARG A 379 28.12 -15.80 -18.36
N ILE A 380 27.40 -16.62 -17.60
CA ILE A 380 27.85 -17.10 -16.31
C ILE A 380 28.75 -18.31 -16.52
N LEU A 381 30.01 -18.21 -16.10
CA LEU A 381 30.99 -19.29 -16.13
C LEU A 381 30.94 -20.15 -14.86
N ASP A 382 30.80 -19.51 -13.70
CA ASP A 382 30.77 -20.20 -12.40
C ASP A 382 29.95 -19.40 -11.38
N ILE A 383 29.30 -20.10 -10.45
CA ILE A 383 28.58 -19.52 -9.31
C ILE A 383 28.96 -20.28 -8.05
N GLN A 384 29.52 -19.54 -7.09
CA GLN A 384 29.83 -20.05 -5.76
C GLN A 384 29.05 -19.23 -4.74
N CYS A 385 28.30 -19.91 -3.87
CA CYS A 385 27.61 -19.25 -2.77
C CYS A 385 27.74 -20.11 -1.52
N ARG A 386 27.94 -19.46 -0.37
CA ARG A 386 27.91 -20.14 0.93
C ARG A 386 26.58 -20.88 1.14
N ASN A 387 25.48 -20.30 0.67
CA ASN A 387 24.18 -20.97 0.64
C ASN A 387 24.09 -21.90 -0.59
N ARG A 388 24.41 -23.18 -0.37
CA ARG A 388 24.39 -24.21 -1.44
C ARG A 388 23.00 -24.40 -2.07
N ALA A 389 21.92 -24.10 -1.34
CA ALA A 389 20.56 -24.23 -1.88
C ALA A 389 20.29 -23.22 -3.01
N VAL A 390 20.93 -22.04 -2.94
CA VAL A 390 20.82 -20.99 -3.97
C VAL A 390 21.50 -21.44 -5.26
N VAL A 391 22.71 -22.00 -5.16
CA VAL A 391 23.44 -22.56 -6.32
C VAL A 391 22.66 -23.73 -6.94
N ALA A 392 22.19 -24.66 -6.11
CA ALA A 392 21.40 -25.81 -6.58
C ALA A 392 20.11 -25.37 -7.29
N LYS A 393 19.46 -24.31 -6.82
CA LYS A 393 18.27 -23.77 -7.46
C LYS A 393 18.57 -23.21 -8.85
N VAL A 394 19.63 -22.42 -9.02
CA VAL A 394 20.04 -21.92 -10.34
C VAL A 394 20.34 -23.06 -11.30
N LYS A 395 21.10 -24.06 -10.85
CA LYS A 395 21.41 -25.24 -11.68
C LYS A 395 20.16 -25.96 -12.13
N ARG A 396 19.25 -26.29 -11.20
CA ARG A 396 17.97 -26.93 -11.53
C ARG A 396 17.11 -26.11 -12.49
N ASP A 397 17.08 -24.79 -12.32
CA ASP A 397 16.32 -23.91 -13.21
C ASP A 397 16.89 -23.92 -14.65
N LEU A 398 18.21 -24.01 -14.80
CA LEU A 398 18.89 -24.12 -16.11
C LEU A 398 18.74 -25.51 -16.73
N GLU A 399 18.86 -26.58 -15.94
CA GLU A 399 18.61 -27.96 -16.36
C GLU A 399 17.18 -28.10 -16.88
N ARG A 400 16.20 -27.57 -16.13
CA ARG A 400 14.79 -27.60 -16.54
C ARG A 400 14.54 -26.81 -17.81
N MET A 401 15.18 -25.65 -17.95
CA MET A 401 15.11 -24.86 -19.19
C MET A 401 15.69 -25.68 -20.37
N TYR A 402 16.84 -26.33 -20.18
CA TYR A 402 17.43 -27.17 -21.22
C TYR A 402 16.51 -28.33 -21.63
N GLU A 403 15.91 -29.04 -20.67
CA GLU A 403 14.91 -30.08 -20.94
C GLU A 403 13.74 -29.56 -21.78
N MET A 404 13.21 -28.37 -21.45
CA MET A 404 12.04 -27.82 -22.14
C MET A 404 12.31 -27.41 -23.60
N TYR A 405 13.54 -26.99 -23.91
CA TYR A 405 13.89 -26.48 -25.24
C TYR A 405 14.68 -27.47 -26.09
N CYS A 406 15.36 -28.43 -25.47
CA CYS A 406 16.27 -29.37 -26.14
C CYS A 406 15.96 -30.84 -25.81
N GLY A 407 14.95 -31.14 -24.98
CA GLY A 407 14.64 -32.50 -24.52
C GLY A 407 13.78 -33.34 -25.48
N ASP A 408 13.10 -32.70 -26.44
CA ASP A 408 12.19 -33.36 -27.38
C ASP A 408 12.84 -33.59 -28.78
N GLU A 409 14.01 -34.21 -28.83
CA GLU A 409 14.50 -34.92 -30.04
C GLU A 409 14.10 -36.41 -30.01
N LYS A 410 12.88 -36.71 -29.58
CA LYS A 410 12.25 -38.03 -29.73
C LYS A 410 10.81 -37.86 -30.18
N ASP A 411 10.65 -37.57 -31.47
CA ASP A 411 9.61 -38.12 -32.36
C ASP A 411 9.62 -37.32 -33.68
N GLY A 412 10.77 -37.38 -34.35
CA GLY A 412 10.92 -36.99 -35.75
C GLY A 412 11.20 -38.23 -36.58
N VAL A 413 10.18 -39.06 -36.80
CA VAL A 413 10.18 -39.90 -38.00
C VAL A 413 9.91 -38.96 -39.16
N ILE A 414 10.96 -38.76 -39.96
CA ILE A 414 10.96 -38.05 -41.26
C ILE A 414 9.99 -38.76 -42.22
#